data_AF-A0A1Y6GZS7-F1
#
_entry.id   AF-A0A1Y6GZS7-F1
#
_cell.length_a   1.000
_cell.length_b   1.000
_cell.length_c   1.000
_cell.angle_alpha   90.00
_cell.angle_beta   90.00
_cell.angle_gamma   90.00
#
_symmetry.space_group_name_H-M   'P 1'
#
loop_
_entity.id
_entity.type
_entity.pdbx_description
1 polymer ?
#
loop_
_entity_poly.entity_id
_entity_poly.type
_entity_poly.pdbx_seq_one_letter_code
_entity_poly.pdbx_strand_id
1 'polypeptide(L)'
;MTRQYLRTLLCTLVHAVSNQVDADTPRTAPVVLAQVCNAAREEDMQRFAARDARQPPPRHGIHGIVFVGSSSIRFWDTLAQDFPGKPVINTGR
;
A
#
# COMPACT_ATOMS: atom_id res chain seq x y z
N MET A 1 -39.44 11.60 26.62
CA MET A 1 -38.29 10.65 26.68
C MET A 1 -38.36 9.56 25.59
N THR A 2 -39.53 9.10 25.15
CA THR A 2 -39.72 8.04 24.11
C THR A 2 -39.12 8.32 22.73
N ARG A 3 -39.04 9.59 22.32
CA ARG A 3 -38.58 10.02 20.99
C ARG A 3 -37.06 9.91 20.81
N GLN A 4 -36.30 9.93 21.90
CA GLN A 4 -34.84 9.72 21.91
C GLN A 4 -34.52 8.24 21.73
N TYR A 5 -35.23 7.37 22.48
CA TYR A 5 -35.09 5.92 22.38
C TYR A 5 -35.41 5.39 20.99
N LEU A 6 -36.46 5.92 20.33
CA LEU A 6 -36.81 5.52 18.97
C LEU A 6 -35.71 5.90 17.96
N ARG A 7 -35.06 7.06 18.12
CA ARG A 7 -33.95 7.51 17.27
C ARG A 7 -32.69 6.67 17.49
N THR A 8 -32.37 6.37 18.75
CA THR A 8 -31.21 5.53 19.09
C THR A 8 -31.39 4.10 18.57
N LEU A 9 -32.59 3.51 18.72
CA LEU A 9 -32.93 2.20 18.17
C LEU A 9 -32.84 2.18 16.63
N LEU A 10 -33.32 3.23 15.95
CA LEU A 10 -33.22 3.33 14.49
C LEU A 10 -31.76 3.42 14.03
N CYS A 11 -30.92 4.21 14.72
CA CYS A 11 -29.50 4.34 14.39
C CYS A 11 -28.72 3.05 14.63
N THR A 12 -29.04 2.26 15.67
CA THR A 12 -28.40 0.96 15.87
C THR A 12 -28.82 -0.06 14.82
N LEU A 13 -30.08 -0.01 14.36
CA LEU A 13 -30.58 -0.93 13.33
C LEU A 13 -29.88 -0.70 11.97
N VAL A 14 -29.61 0.56 11.60
CA VAL A 14 -28.93 0.92 10.36
C VAL A 14 -27.46 0.48 10.34
N HIS A 15 -26.76 0.51 11.48
CA HIS A 15 -25.37 0.05 11.57
C HIS A 15 -25.24 -1.47 11.43
N ALA A 16 -26.23 -2.25 11.87
CA ALA A 16 -26.19 -3.70 11.78
C ALA A 16 -26.32 -4.23 10.33
N VAL A 17 -27.00 -3.49 9.45
CA VAL A 17 -27.22 -3.87 8.05
C VAL A 17 -26.01 -3.58 7.15
N SER A 18 -25.19 -2.56 7.46
CA SER A 18 -24.05 -2.17 6.58
C SER A 18 -22.86 -3.15 6.61
N ASN A 19 -22.80 -4.08 7.56
CA ASN A 19 -21.68 -5.02 7.67
C ASN A 19 -21.90 -6.36 6.93
N GLN A 20 -23.04 -6.55 6.26
CA GLN A 20 -23.26 -7.72 5.41
C GLN A 20 -22.58 -7.49 4.06
N VAL A 21 -21.25 -7.55 4.02
CA VAL A 21 -20.52 -7.84 2.79
C VAL A 21 -20.74 -9.32 2.53
N ASP A 22 -21.55 -9.64 1.52
CA ASP A 22 -21.88 -11.01 1.12
C ASP A 22 -20.59 -11.84 0.97
N ALA A 23 -20.39 -12.78 1.90
CA ALA A 23 -19.26 -13.71 1.89
C ALA A 23 -19.47 -14.88 0.91
N ASP A 24 -20.62 -14.96 0.25
CA ASP A 24 -21.10 -16.16 -0.44
C ASP A 24 -20.92 -16.12 -1.98
N THR A 25 -20.08 -15.22 -2.49
CA THR A 25 -19.64 -15.33 -3.88
C THR A 25 -18.61 -16.47 -3.97
N PRO A 26 -18.78 -17.48 -4.85
CA PRO A 26 -17.75 -18.49 -5.08
C PRO A 26 -16.46 -17.79 -5.50
N ARG A 27 -15.50 -17.70 -4.58
CA ARG A 27 -14.23 -17.04 -4.83
C ARG A 27 -13.38 -17.99 -5.64
N THR A 28 -13.51 -17.93 -6.97
CA THR A 28 -12.53 -18.56 -7.87
C THR A 28 -11.15 -18.08 -7.45
N ALA A 29 -10.27 -19.02 -7.11
CA ALA A 29 -8.91 -18.70 -6.72
C ALA A 29 -8.26 -17.87 -7.85
N PRO A 30 -7.57 -16.76 -7.53
CA PRO A 30 -6.94 -15.94 -8.55
C PRO A 30 -5.93 -16.78 -9.32
N VAL A 31 -6.04 -16.77 -10.65
CA VAL A 31 -5.04 -17.41 -11.51
C VAL A 31 -3.76 -16.58 -11.44
N VAL A 32 -2.74 -17.13 -10.79
CA VAL A 32 -1.43 -16.48 -10.69
C VAL A 32 -0.63 -16.76 -11.95
N LEU A 33 -0.48 -15.75 -12.80
CA LEU A 33 0.31 -15.85 -14.02
C LEU A 33 1.80 -15.89 -13.69
N ALA A 34 2.52 -16.90 -14.17
CA ALA A 34 3.98 -17.01 -14.01
C ALA A 34 4.72 -15.76 -14.55
N GLN A 35 4.16 -15.09 -15.56
CA GLN A 35 4.70 -13.84 -16.09
C GLN A 35 4.63 -12.67 -15.10
N VAL A 36 3.68 -12.71 -14.14
CA VAL A 36 3.49 -11.71 -13.09
C VAL A 36 4.14 -12.12 -11.77
N CYS A 37 4.14 -13.40 -11.41
CA CYS A 37 4.77 -13.91 -10.19
C CYS A 37 5.93 -14.86 -10.55
N ASN A 38 7.10 -14.28 -10.83
CA ASN A 38 8.32 -15.01 -11.18
C ASN A 38 9.47 -14.72 -10.20
N ALA A 39 10.49 -15.59 -10.23
CA ALA A 39 11.67 -15.51 -9.37
C ALA A 39 12.38 -14.15 -9.43
N ALA A 40 12.46 -13.54 -10.62
CA ALA A 40 13.08 -12.22 -10.78
C ALA A 40 12.40 -11.13 -9.92
N ARG A 41 11.08 -11.18 -9.74
CA ARG A 41 10.37 -10.24 -8.87
C ARG A 41 10.58 -10.51 -7.39
N GLU A 42 10.77 -11.77 -7.00
CA GLU A 42 11.13 -12.11 -5.63
C GLU A 42 12.52 -11.58 -5.29
N GLU A 43 13.48 -11.74 -6.21
CA GLU A 43 14.84 -11.18 -6.07
C GLU A 43 14.83 -9.65 -5.94
N ASP A 44 14.02 -8.96 -6.74
CA ASP A 44 13.81 -7.51 -6.59
C ASP A 44 13.29 -7.17 -5.19
N MET A 45 12.29 -7.91 -4.70
CA MET A 45 11.71 -7.70 -3.36
C MET A 45 12.75 -7.88 -2.25
N GLN A 46 13.58 -8.92 -2.35
CA GLN A 46 14.67 -9.18 -1.40
C GLN A 46 15.73 -8.08 -1.43
N ARG A 47 16.07 -7.56 -2.62
CA ARG A 47 16.98 -6.40 -2.74
C ARG A 47 16.42 -5.16 -2.06
N PHE A 48 15.12 -4.87 -2.23
CA PHE A 48 14.47 -3.74 -1.58
C PHE A 48 14.46 -3.92 -0.06
N ALA A 49 14.09 -5.10 0.45
CA ALA A 49 14.12 -5.41 1.87
C ALA A 49 15.52 -5.26 2.47
N ALA A 50 16.56 -5.76 1.80
CA ALA A 50 17.94 -5.62 2.24
C ALA A 50 18.42 -4.17 2.23
N ARG A 51 17.96 -3.35 1.27
CA ARG A 51 18.26 -1.91 1.23
C ARG A 51 17.60 -1.19 2.39
N ASP A 52 16.32 -1.45 2.65
CA ASP A 52 15.57 -0.82 3.74
C ASP A 52 16.11 -1.22 5.12
N ALA A 53 16.60 -2.46 5.28
CA ALA A 53 17.26 -2.88 6.50
C ALA A 53 18.55 -2.10 6.78
N ARG A 54 19.32 -1.74 5.73
CA ARG A 54 20.56 -0.95 5.86
C ARG A 54 20.29 0.55 6.01
N GLN A 55 19.25 1.06 5.35
CA GLN A 55 18.90 2.48 5.31
C GLN A 55 17.41 2.63 5.59
N PRO A 56 16.99 2.46 6.86
CA PRO A 56 15.59 2.55 7.21
C PRO A 56 15.08 3.98 6.94
N PRO A 57 13.83 4.13 6.48
CA PRO A 57 13.25 5.45 6.26
C PRO A 57 13.25 6.25 7.58
N PRO A 58 13.45 7.59 7.52
CA PRO A 58 13.53 8.43 8.71
C PRO A 58 12.30 8.24 9.59
N ARG A 59 12.56 7.96 10.86
CA ARG A 59 11.51 7.91 11.87
C ARG A 59 11.26 9.35 12.35
N HIS A 60 10.12 9.90 11.92
CA HIS A 60 9.54 11.16 12.42
C HIS A 60 10.25 12.44 11.94
N GLY A 61 9.50 13.54 11.79
CA GLY A 61 10.05 14.89 11.54
C GLY A 61 10.59 15.19 10.14
N ILE A 62 11.01 14.19 9.35
CA ILE A 62 11.44 14.36 7.96
C ILE A 62 10.65 13.42 7.04
N HIS A 63 9.86 14.01 6.14
CA HIS A 63 9.12 13.28 5.11
C HIS A 63 10.03 12.95 3.92
N GLY A 64 10.27 11.66 3.67
CA GLY A 64 10.95 11.17 2.47
C GLY A 64 10.00 10.89 1.32
N ILE A 65 10.54 10.78 0.11
CA ILE A 65 9.80 10.44 -1.12
C ILE A 65 10.32 9.08 -1.64
N VAL A 66 9.40 8.17 -1.94
CA VAL A 66 9.71 6.86 -2.53
C VAL A 66 9.09 6.78 -3.91
N PHE A 67 9.92 6.58 -4.94
CA PHE A 67 9.49 6.30 -6.31
C PHE A 67 9.45 4.80 -6.54
N VAL A 68 8.30 4.28 -6.95
CA VAL A 68 8.06 2.86 -7.25
C VAL A 68 7.49 2.75 -8.66
N GLY A 69 8.05 1.85 -9.48
CA GLY A 69 7.62 1.76 -10.87
C GLY A 69 8.37 0.73 -11.71
N SER A 70 8.24 0.88 -13.02
CA SER A 70 8.90 0.06 -14.04
C SER A 70 10.41 0.29 -14.07
N SER A 71 11.11 -0.53 -14.85
CA SER A 71 12.55 -0.42 -15.03
C SER A 71 13.06 0.89 -15.60
N SER A 72 12.19 1.63 -16.28
CA SER A 72 12.49 2.95 -16.81
C SER A 72 12.83 3.96 -15.72
N ILE A 73 12.25 3.87 -14.52
CA ILE A 73 12.48 4.88 -13.48
C ILE A 73 13.88 4.75 -12.86
N ARG A 74 14.54 3.59 -13.01
CA ARG A 74 15.87 3.32 -12.47
C ARG A 74 16.92 4.34 -12.90
N PHE A 75 16.74 4.90 -14.10
CA PHE A 75 17.68 5.81 -14.75
C PHE A 75 17.44 7.28 -14.38
N TRP A 76 16.53 7.56 -13.43
CA TRP A 76 16.29 8.90 -12.93
C TRP A 76 17.30 9.26 -11.85
N ASP A 77 18.51 9.63 -12.28
CA ASP A 77 19.65 9.86 -11.39
C ASP A 77 19.62 11.24 -10.71
N THR A 78 18.74 12.14 -11.17
CA THR A 78 18.68 13.54 -10.72
C THR A 78 17.67 13.83 -9.62
N LEU A 79 16.94 12.83 -9.13
CA LEU A 79 15.82 13.04 -8.22
C LEU A 79 16.23 13.77 -6.91
N ALA A 80 17.46 13.61 -6.44
CA ALA A 80 17.95 14.34 -5.27
C ALA A 80 18.10 15.85 -5.53
N GLN A 81 18.40 16.24 -6.78
CA GLN A 81 18.43 17.65 -7.19
C GLN A 81 17.02 18.20 -7.41
N ASP A 82 16.10 17.37 -7.91
CA ASP A 82 14.71 17.75 -8.16
C ASP A 82 13.91 17.95 -6.86
N PHE A 83 14.32 17.26 -5.77
CA PHE A 83 13.70 17.34 -4.45
C PHE A 83 14.71 17.74 -3.36
N PRO A 84 15.21 18.98 -3.37
CA PRO A 84 16.24 19.42 -2.44
C PRO A 84 15.72 19.39 -1.00
N GLY A 85 16.57 18.93 -0.08
CA GLY A 85 16.24 18.83 1.35
C GLY A 85 15.27 17.71 1.72
N LYS A 86 14.89 16.84 0.77
CA LYS A 86 14.05 15.67 1.02
C LYS A 86 14.85 14.39 0.76
N PRO A 87 14.81 13.39 1.66
CA PRO A 87 15.32 12.06 1.36
C PRO A 87 14.53 11.44 0.20
N VAL A 88 15.22 10.95 -0.83
CA VAL A 88 14.59 10.31 -1.98
C VAL A 88 15.10 8.88 -2.16
N ILE A 89 14.17 7.95 -2.44
CA ILE A 89 14.45 6.55 -2.74
C ILE A 89 13.85 6.19 -4.09
N ASN A 90 14.64 5.57 -4.97
CA ASN A 90 14.20 5.06 -6.26
C ASN A 90 14.21 3.53 -6.28
N THR A 91 13.06 2.94 -6.57
CA THR A 91 12.76 1.50 -6.43
C THR A 91 12.39 0.86 -7.78
N GLY A 92 12.99 1.33 -8.88
CA GLY A 92 12.76 0.74 -10.20
C GLY A 92 13.24 -0.72 -10.31
N ARG A 93 12.46 -1.54 -11.04
CA ARG A 93 12.71 -2.98 -11.32
C ARG A 93 13.45 -3.26 -12.61
#